data_AF-A0A7S2QL13-F1
#
_entry.id   AF-A0A7S2QL13-F1
#
_cell.length_a   1.000
_cell.length_b   1.000
_cell.length_c   1.000
_cell.angle_alpha   90.00
_cell.angle_beta   90.00
_cell.angle_gamma   90.00
#
_symmetry.space_group_name_H-M   'P 1'
#
loop_
_entity.id
_entity.type
_entity.pdbx_description
1 polymer ?
#
loop_
_entity_poly.entity_id
_entity_poly.type
_entity_poly.pdbx_seq_one_letter_code
_entity_poly.pdbx_strand_id
1 'polypeptide(L)'
;YKLLENIPVPWQQIRNCRTVYHCSGAITFCAEVQKVIEPVYLAQWGTMWIMMRREKRDRRHFKRMRFPPFDDEEPPLDYGDNVLDVEPLEAIQMKLDHTEDEP
;
A
#
# COMPACT_ATOMS: atom_id res chain seq x y z
N TYR A 1 4.91 -16.44 -2.47
CA TYR A 1 3.49 -16.33 -2.05
C TYR A 1 3.30 -15.35 -0.89
N LYS A 2 3.95 -15.56 0.26
CA LYS A 2 3.71 -14.76 1.48
C LYS A 2 3.95 -13.25 1.41
N LEU A 3 4.89 -12.80 0.57
CA LEU A 3 5.12 -11.38 0.35
C LEU A 3 3.91 -10.70 -0.33
N LEU A 4 3.37 -11.33 -1.39
CA LEU A 4 2.24 -10.79 -2.16
C LEU A 4 0.92 -10.84 -1.37
N GLU A 5 0.77 -11.81 -0.46
CA GLU A 5 -0.39 -11.91 0.43
C GLU A 5 -0.49 -10.71 1.40
N ASN A 6 0.63 -10.05 1.69
CA ASN A 6 0.73 -8.95 2.65
C ASN A 6 0.98 -7.60 1.98
N ILE A 7 0.56 -7.42 0.73
CA ILE A 7 0.67 -6.12 0.05
C ILE A 7 -0.13 -5.06 0.84
N PRO A 8 0.44 -3.87 1.10
CA PRO A 8 -0.30 -2.78 1.74
C PRO A 8 -1.50 -2.38 0.88
N VAL A 9 -2.63 -2.20 1.53
CA VAL A 9 -3.88 -1.75 0.89
C VAL A 9 -3.85 -0.23 0.65
N PRO A 10 -4.63 0.33 -0.30
CA PRO A 10 -4.47 1.72 -0.74
C PRO A 10 -4.69 2.81 0.31
N TRP A 11 -5.35 2.48 1.43
CA TRP A 11 -5.55 3.38 2.57
C TRP A 11 -4.47 3.26 3.65
N GLN A 12 -3.45 2.42 3.44
CA GLN A 12 -2.28 2.27 4.31
C GLN A 12 -1.05 2.89 3.64
N GLN A 13 -0.29 3.71 4.38
CA GLN A 13 0.98 4.26 3.90
C GLN A 13 2.13 3.25 4.04
N ILE A 14 2.26 2.68 5.24
CA ILE A 14 3.32 1.73 5.58
C ILE A 14 2.68 0.50 6.23
N ARG A 15 3.17 -0.68 5.86
CA ARG A 15 2.79 -1.96 6.48
C ARG A 15 4.04 -2.69 6.96
N ASN A 16 4.27 -2.67 8.26
CA ASN A 16 5.35 -3.44 8.88
C ASN A 16 4.91 -4.88 9.07
N CYS A 17 5.61 -5.81 8.42
CA CYS A 17 5.31 -7.24 8.50
C CYS A 17 6.38 -7.96 9.32
N ARG A 18 5.97 -8.98 10.08
CA ARG A 18 6.94 -9.86 10.73
C ARG A 18 7.69 -10.68 9.68
N THR A 19 9.01 -10.75 9.82
CA THR A 19 9.87 -11.50 8.91
C THR A 19 10.65 -12.58 9.64
N VAL A 20 10.90 -13.68 8.94
CA VAL A 20 11.84 -14.74 9.35
C VAL A 20 12.89 -14.83 8.27
N TYR A 21 14.14 -14.56 8.63
CA TYR A 21 15.26 -14.54 7.69
C TYR A 21 16.28 -15.61 8.06
N HIS A 22 16.98 -16.13 7.05
CA HIS A 22 18.12 -17.00 7.25
C HIS A 22 19.32 -16.17 7.77
N CYS A 23 20.09 -16.69 8.73
CA CYS A 23 21.20 -15.95 9.36
C CYS A 23 22.29 -15.50 8.37
N SER A 24 22.46 -16.21 7.26
CA SER A 24 23.39 -15.82 6.18
C SER A 24 22.80 -14.83 5.16
N GLY A 25 21.54 -14.43 5.29
CA GLY A 25 20.85 -13.52 4.35
C GLY A 25 20.35 -14.18 3.06
N ALA A 26 20.40 -15.51 2.93
CA ALA A 26 20.03 -16.21 1.69
C ALA A 26 18.56 -16.07 1.30
N ILE A 27 17.65 -15.97 2.28
CA ILE A 27 16.21 -15.83 2.05
C ILE A 27 15.51 -15.18 3.25
N THR A 28 14.45 -14.43 2.98
CA THR A 28 13.58 -13.81 3.97
C THR A 28 12.11 -14.09 3.64
N PHE A 29 11.37 -14.63 4.61
CA PHE A 29 9.94 -14.89 4.51
C PHE A 29 9.13 -13.89 5.32
N CYS A 30 8.00 -13.42 4.79
CA CYS A 30 6.98 -12.74 5.59
C CYS A 30 6.23 -13.80 6.43
N ALA A 31 6.39 -13.74 7.74
CA ALA A 31 5.83 -14.68 8.71
C ALA A 31 4.52 -14.14 9.31
N GLU A 32 3.61 -13.70 8.44
CA GLU A 32 2.34 -13.11 8.82
C GLU A 32 1.21 -13.50 7.85
N VAL A 33 -0.01 -13.57 8.39
CA VAL A 33 -1.25 -13.77 7.63
C VAL A 33 -2.11 -12.53 7.83
N GLN A 34 -2.52 -11.91 6.72
CA GLN A 34 -3.37 -10.71 6.77
C GLN A 34 -4.79 -11.10 7.15
N LYS A 35 -5.14 -10.90 8.42
CA LYS A 35 -6.52 -11.06 8.92
C LYS A 35 -7.25 -9.73 8.82
N VAL A 36 -8.48 -9.77 8.32
CA VAL A 36 -9.35 -8.60 8.18
C VAL A 36 -10.71 -8.88 8.77
N ILE A 37 -11.37 -7.85 9.29
CA ILE A 37 -12.77 -7.92 9.73
C ILE A 37 -13.62 -7.65 8.49
N GLU A 38 -14.39 -8.65 8.05
CA GLU A 38 -15.13 -8.62 6.78
C GLU A 38 -15.98 -7.35 6.56
N PRO A 39 -16.88 -6.94 7.47
CA PRO A 39 -17.71 -5.74 7.25
C PRO A 39 -16.88 -4.45 7.18
N VAL A 40 -15.81 -4.34 7.97
CA VAL A 40 -14.90 -3.18 7.94
C VAL A 40 -14.12 -3.15 6.64
N TYR A 41 -13.62 -4.30 6.19
CA TYR A 41 -12.86 -4.41 4.95
C TYR A 41 -13.72 -4.04 3.73
N LEU A 42 -14.98 -4.49 3.71
CA LEU A 42 -15.94 -4.12 2.69
C LEU A 42 -16.22 -2.62 2.70
N ALA A 43 -16.46 -2.03 3.87
CA ALA A 43 -16.69 -0.59 4.02
C ALA A 43 -15.48 0.23 3.54
N GLN A 44 -14.26 -0.17 3.91
CA GLN A 44 -13.02 0.45 3.46
C GLN A 44 -12.90 0.43 1.92
N TRP A 45 -13.14 -0.72 1.28
CA TRP A 45 -13.17 -0.78 -0.19
C TRP A 45 -14.29 0.06 -0.81
N GLY A 46 -15.43 0.17 -0.14
CA GLY A 46 -16.51 1.09 -0.52
C GLY A 46 -16.05 2.55 -0.54
N THR A 47 -15.31 3.00 0.48
CA THR A 47 -14.73 4.36 0.50
C THR A 47 -13.72 4.54 -0.64
N MET A 48 -12.87 3.53 -0.91
CA MET A 48 -11.91 3.58 -2.02
C MET A 48 -12.60 3.73 -3.37
N TRP A 49 -13.67 2.98 -3.60
CA TRP A 49 -14.47 3.07 -4.82
C TRP A 49 -15.00 4.48 -5.07
N ILE A 50 -15.54 5.13 -4.03
CA ILE A 50 -16.05 6.50 -4.12
C ILE A 50 -14.90 7.47 -4.43
N MET A 51 -13.79 7.39 -3.69
CA MET A 51 -12.65 8.30 -3.84
C MET A 51 -11.97 8.18 -5.21
N MET A 52 -11.73 6.95 -5.69
CA MET A 52 -11.13 6.72 -7.01
C MET A 52 -12.04 7.20 -8.15
N ARG A 53 -13.37 7.04 -8.02
CA ARG A 53 -14.32 7.57 -9.02
C ARG A 53 -14.34 9.09 -9.05
N ARG A 54 -14.28 9.75 -7.89
CA ARG A 54 -14.17 11.22 -7.79
C ARG A 54 -12.87 11.71 -8.43
N GLU A 55 -11.74 11.13 -8.06
CA GLU A 55 -10.41 11.48 -8.63
C GLU A 55 -10.38 11.30 -10.15
N LYS A 56 -10.92 10.18 -10.67
CA LYS A 56 -11.00 9.94 -12.12
C LYS A 56 -11.91 10.94 -12.85
N ARG A 57 -13.00 11.40 -12.21
CA ARG A 57 -13.92 12.38 -12.78
C ARG A 57 -13.29 13.78 -12.82
N ASP A 58 -12.62 14.17 -11.74
CA ASP A 58 -12.19 15.55 -11.52
C ASP A 58 -10.81 15.84 -12.13
N ARG A 59 -9.95 14.82 -12.30
CA ARG A 59 -8.62 14.98 -12.87
C ARG A 59 -8.61 15.03 -14.40
N ARG A 60 -8.13 16.15 -14.97
CA ARG A 60 -8.05 16.37 -16.43
C ARG A 60 -7.08 15.42 -17.15
N HIS A 61 -5.88 15.22 -16.57
CA HIS A 61 -4.86 14.33 -17.14
C HIS A 61 -4.39 13.32 -16.09
N PHE A 62 -4.74 12.05 -16.33
CA PHE A 62 -4.32 10.93 -15.50
C PHE A 62 -3.17 10.19 -16.22
N LYS A 63 -1.93 10.48 -15.81
CA LYS A 63 -0.75 9.79 -16.34
C LYS A 63 -0.64 8.41 -15.68
N ARG A 64 -0.61 7.36 -16.51
CA ARG A 64 -0.37 5.99 -16.05
C ARG A 64 1.13 5.77 -15.83
N MET A 65 1.46 4.89 -14.88
CA MET A 65 2.84 4.44 -14.70
C MET A 65 3.33 3.70 -15.95
N ARG A 66 4.63 3.78 -16.22
CA ARG A 66 5.30 2.99 -17.24
C ARG A 66 5.72 1.66 -16.62
N PHE A 67 5.60 0.58 -17.39
CA PHE A 67 6.06 -0.75 -17.01
C PHE A 67 7.13 -1.22 -18.02
N PRO A 68 8.25 -1.81 -17.57
CA PRO A 68 8.71 -1.90 -16.17
C PRO A 68 9.07 -0.52 -15.60
N PRO A 69 9.00 -0.33 -14.26
CA PRO A 69 9.32 0.94 -13.63
C PRO A 69 10.82 1.26 -13.61
N PHE A 70 11.69 0.25 -13.62
CA PHE A 70 13.15 0.37 -13.63
C PHE A 70 13.73 -0.25 -14.91
N ASP A 71 14.92 0.18 -15.29
CA ASP A 71 15.68 -0.41 -16.41
C ASP A 71 16.37 -1.71 -15.99
N ASP A 72 16.66 -2.60 -16.95
CA ASP A 72 17.24 -3.92 -16.67
C ASP A 72 18.71 -3.83 -16.18
N GLU A 73 19.41 -2.76 -16.53
CA GLU A 73 20.81 -2.50 -16.14
C GLU A 73 20.93 -1.78 -14.78
N GLU A 74 19.81 -1.28 -14.22
CA GLU A 74 19.83 -0.58 -12.93
C GLU A 74 19.84 -1.60 -11.76
N PRO A 75 20.78 -1.49 -10.81
CA PRO A 75 20.79 -2.37 -9.66
C PRO A 75 19.59 -2.08 -8.74
N PRO A 76 19.12 -3.08 -7.95
CA PRO A 76 18.08 -2.85 -6.96
C PRO A 76 18.46 -1.74 -5.98
N LEU A 77 17.52 -0.84 -5.74
CA LEU A 77 17.69 0.30 -4.84
C LEU A 77 17.77 -0.16 -3.37
N ASP A 78 18.74 0.33 -2.62
CA ASP A 78 18.84 0.05 -1.18
C ASP A 78 17.77 0.82 -0.39
N TYR A 79 17.12 0.12 0.54
CA TYR A 79 16.04 0.68 1.35
C TYR A 79 16.54 1.69 2.38
N GLY A 80 17.68 1.43 3.02
CA GLY A 80 18.24 2.29 4.06
C GLY A 80 18.66 3.64 3.49
N ASP A 81 19.34 3.61 2.35
CA ASP A 81 19.90 4.83 1.76
C ASP A 81 18.85 5.70 1.03
N ASN A 82 17.82 5.08 0.43
CA ASN A 82 16.94 5.80 -0.52
C ASN A 82 15.48 5.92 -0.09
N VAL A 83 15.02 5.11 0.87
CA VAL A 83 13.59 5.01 1.19
C VAL A 83 13.29 5.28 2.66
N LEU A 84 14.15 4.82 3.58
CA LEU A 84 13.87 4.86 5.02
C LEU A 84 13.58 6.27 5.55
N ASP A 85 14.33 7.27 5.10
CA ASP A 85 14.20 8.66 5.56
C ASP A 85 13.20 9.49 4.74
N VAL A 86 12.59 8.90 3.71
CA VAL A 86 11.64 9.60 2.85
C VAL A 86 10.24 9.45 3.44
N GLU A 87 9.60 10.58 3.77
CA GLU A 87 8.22 10.55 4.24
C GLU A 87 7.27 9.99 3.16
N PRO A 88 6.43 9.00 3.49
CA PRO A 88 5.52 8.42 2.54
C PRO A 88 4.46 9.42 2.12
N LEU A 89 4.03 9.33 0.86
CA LEU A 89 2.90 10.09 0.35
C LEU A 89 1.62 9.74 1.12
N GLU A 90 0.66 10.67 1.09
CA GLU A 90 -0.64 10.46 1.73
C GLU A 90 -1.37 9.29 1.06
N ALA A 91 -1.88 8.38 1.89
CA ALA A 91 -2.72 7.29 1.42
C ALA A 91 -4.09 7.81 0.99
N ILE A 92 -4.84 7.00 0.23
CA ILE A 92 -6.20 7.38 -0.13
C ILE A 92 -7.07 7.27 1.13
N GLN A 93 -7.60 8.39 1.60
CA GLN A 93 -8.51 8.45 2.74
C GLN A 93 -9.72 9.32 2.43
N MET A 94 -10.92 8.81 2.73
CA MET A 94 -12.14 9.59 2.67
C MET A 94 -12.30 10.38 3.97
N LYS A 95 -12.58 11.68 3.85
CA LYS A 95 -13.01 12.48 5.01
C LYS A 95 -14.38 11.99 5.44
N LEU A 96 -14.47 11.42 6.64
CA LEU A 96 -15.70 10.99 7.27
C LEU A 96 -16.38 12.18 7.95
N ASP A 97 -17.70 12.15 8.03
CA ASP A 97 -18.46 13.15 8.76
C ASP A 97 -18.39 12.89 10.27
N HIS A 98 -18.23 13.95 11.06
CA HIS A 98 -18.06 13.82 12.51
C HIS A 98 -19.35 13.47 13.26
N THR A 99 -20.52 13.54 12.61
CA THR A 99 -21.82 13.31 13.24
C THR A 99 -22.57 12.13 12.64
N GLU A 100 -22.56 11.97 11.32
CA GLU A 100 -23.29 10.88 10.65
C GLU A 100 -22.53 9.55 10.68
N ASP A 101 -21.19 9.59 10.69
CA ASP A 101 -20.32 8.41 10.69
C ASP A 101 -19.82 8.04 12.11
N GLU A 102 -20.47 8.54 13.17
CA GLU A 102 -20.25 8.05 14.53
C GLU A 102 -20.76 6.58 14.66
N PRO A 103 -20.09 5.73 15.46
CA PRO A 103 -20.39 4.29 15.55
C PRO A 103 -21.72 3.93 16.22
#